data_AF-A0A537W8C9-F1
#
_entry.id   AF-A0A537W8C9-F1
#
_cell.length_a   1.000
_cell.length_b   1.000
_cell.length_c   1.000
_cell.angle_alpha   90.00
_cell.angle_beta   90.00
_cell.angle_gamma   90.00
#
_symmetry.space_group_name_H-M   'P 1'
#
loop_
_entity.id
_entity.type
_entity.pdbx_description
1 polymer ?
#
loop_
_entity_poly.entity_id
_entity_poly.type
_entity_poly.pdbx_seq_one_letter_code
_entity_poly.pdbx_strand_id
1 'polypeptide(L)'
;PGELQPRGQDFTTQGYLYRAIEEGIVGLADRTGEDRLFIGPRFHQTDAPHVWPELVPITDVASARRTIERIVEQGEGARGDWETAHYGRFLAVLEEYQELRAADPSFEAAHNTVAAGVRGVEGVEPDVFIKDPVTAAVSDVFNAVYDVLLQMIARYFAFGHETDEQRHILADVGITLMFVAIKPLGLLLARMPVGPDTPEIAAGANFQLAYRASFLLPHRRSAWIRFAERLDEIADATDAIAADVDGAKVLDAVAGNVREASRRLAENIEPV
;
A
#
# COMPACT_ATOMS: atom_id res chain seq x y z
N PRO A 1 6.73 -31.97 16.17
CA PRO A 1 6.56 -31.57 17.60
C PRO A 1 7.91 -31.25 18.23
N GLY A 2 8.09 -30.04 18.77
CA GLY A 2 9.38 -29.58 19.31
C GLY A 2 10.24 -28.77 18.33
N GLU A 3 9.65 -28.23 17.26
CA GLU A 3 10.35 -27.24 16.42
C GLU A 3 10.35 -25.88 17.12
N LEU A 4 11.53 -25.26 17.20
CA LEU A 4 11.69 -23.93 17.79
C LEU A 4 11.25 -22.82 16.84
N GLN A 5 11.28 -23.08 15.53
CA GLN A 5 10.87 -22.14 14.49
C GLN A 5 9.48 -22.53 13.96
N PRO A 6 8.52 -21.59 13.89
CA PRO A 6 7.23 -21.86 13.28
C PRO A 6 7.39 -22.08 11.77
N ARG A 7 6.49 -22.90 11.22
CA ARG A 7 6.32 -23.05 9.77
C ARG A 7 5.17 -22.16 9.30
N GLY A 8 5.21 -21.77 8.02
CA GLY A 8 4.04 -21.17 7.37
C GLY A 8 2.84 -22.12 7.46
N GLN A 9 1.66 -21.54 7.66
CA GLN A 9 0.39 -22.26 7.70
C GLN A 9 -0.54 -21.64 6.67
N ASP A 10 -1.24 -22.48 5.93
CA ASP A 10 -2.27 -22.06 5.00
C ASP A 10 -3.63 -22.07 5.71
N PHE A 11 -4.46 -21.07 5.38
CA PHE A 11 -5.81 -20.93 5.91
C PHE A 11 -6.80 -20.86 4.76
N THR A 12 -7.99 -21.43 4.96
CA THR A 12 -9.04 -21.50 3.93
C THR A 12 -9.79 -20.18 3.76
N THR A 13 -9.88 -19.35 4.81
CA THR A 13 -10.45 -18.00 4.74
C THR A 13 -9.67 -17.03 5.63
N GLN A 14 -9.83 -15.73 5.42
CA GLN A 14 -9.25 -14.71 6.29
C GLN A 14 -9.83 -14.82 7.71
N GLY A 15 -11.13 -15.12 7.83
CA GLY A 15 -11.78 -15.39 9.11
C GLY A 15 -11.15 -16.55 9.87
N TYR A 16 -10.72 -17.63 9.19
CA TYR A 16 -9.97 -18.70 9.84
C TYR A 16 -8.59 -18.27 10.31
N LEU A 17 -7.86 -17.50 9.50
CA LEU A 17 -6.57 -16.93 9.89
C LEU A 17 -6.70 -16.08 11.17
N TYR A 18 -7.64 -15.13 11.18
CA TYR A 18 -7.80 -14.21 12.30
C TYR A 18 -8.31 -14.90 13.57
N ARG A 19 -9.18 -15.91 13.46
CA ARG A 19 -9.56 -16.75 14.61
C ARG A 19 -8.39 -17.57 15.16
N ALA A 20 -7.53 -18.11 14.30
CA ALA A 20 -6.33 -18.81 14.74
C ALA A 20 -5.33 -17.88 15.44
N ILE A 21 -5.23 -16.61 14.98
CA ILE A 21 -4.46 -15.57 15.67
C ILE A 21 -5.06 -15.28 17.06
N GLU A 22 -6.39 -15.15 17.17
CA GLU A 22 -7.10 -14.95 18.46
C GLU A 22 -6.81 -16.10 19.43
N GLU A 23 -6.97 -17.35 18.99
CA GLU A 23 -6.67 -18.54 19.79
C GLU A 23 -5.20 -18.58 20.23
N GLY A 24 -4.28 -18.19 19.34
CA GLY A 24 -2.86 -18.07 19.64
C GLY A 24 -2.56 -17.04 20.74
N ILE A 25 -3.18 -15.85 20.65
CA ILE A 25 -3.05 -14.78 21.64
C ILE A 25 -3.60 -15.22 23.00
N VAL A 26 -4.83 -15.76 23.03
CA VAL A 26 -5.46 -16.26 24.27
C VAL A 26 -4.63 -17.36 24.89
N GLY A 27 -4.23 -18.36 24.10
CA GLY A 27 -3.42 -19.47 24.59
C GLY A 27 -2.04 -19.05 25.09
N LEU A 28 -1.43 -18.01 24.52
CA LEU A 28 -0.18 -17.43 25.05
C LEU A 28 -0.44 -16.70 26.37
N ALA A 29 -1.48 -15.89 26.45
CA ALA A 29 -1.86 -15.18 27.67
C ALA A 29 -2.14 -16.15 28.83
N ASP A 30 -2.86 -17.26 28.57
CA ASP A 30 -3.13 -18.30 29.57
C ASP A 30 -1.84 -18.97 30.09
N ARG A 31 -0.82 -19.11 29.24
CA ARG A 31 0.45 -19.77 29.60
C ARG A 31 1.45 -18.83 30.28
N THR A 32 1.55 -17.58 29.84
CA THR A 32 2.61 -16.65 30.27
C THR A 32 2.10 -15.45 31.05
N GLY A 33 0.80 -15.20 31.07
CA GLY A 33 0.19 -13.97 31.57
C GLY A 33 0.24 -12.83 30.54
N GLU A 34 -0.73 -11.92 30.60
CA GLU A 34 -0.84 -10.77 29.68
C GLU A 34 0.37 -9.83 29.77
N ASP A 35 0.89 -9.58 30.97
CA ASP A 35 2.08 -8.72 31.18
C ASP A 35 3.33 -9.22 30.45
N ARG A 36 3.43 -10.53 30.21
CA ARG A 36 4.55 -11.15 29.47
C ARG A 36 4.28 -11.33 27.98
N LEU A 37 3.05 -11.10 27.55
CA LEU A 37 2.64 -11.17 26.15
C LEU A 37 2.65 -9.77 25.51
N PHE A 38 2.05 -8.79 26.17
CA PHE A 38 1.93 -7.40 25.70
C PHE A 38 3.10 -6.55 26.22
N ILE A 39 4.30 -6.88 25.76
CA ILE A 39 5.58 -6.33 26.28
C ILE A 39 6.02 -5.01 25.61
N GLY A 40 5.33 -4.57 24.55
CA GLY A 40 5.65 -3.34 23.84
C GLY A 40 5.28 -2.10 24.67
N PRO A 41 6.02 -0.98 24.55
CA PRO A 41 5.63 0.25 25.20
C PRO A 41 4.28 0.74 24.66
N ARG A 42 3.34 1.08 25.55
CA ARG A 42 1.98 1.53 25.19
C ARG A 42 2.00 2.73 24.24
N PHE A 43 2.97 3.64 24.41
CA PHE A 43 3.15 4.82 23.57
C PHE A 43 3.74 4.51 22.18
N HIS A 44 4.09 3.25 21.87
CA HIS A 44 4.41 2.79 20.51
C HIS A 44 3.24 2.07 19.83
N GLN A 45 2.10 1.88 20.51
CA GLN A 45 0.90 1.45 19.82
C GLN A 45 0.39 2.61 18.96
N THR A 46 0.00 2.28 17.73
CA THR A 46 -0.49 3.26 16.77
C THR A 46 -1.98 3.52 16.99
N ASP A 47 -2.35 4.79 16.97
CA ASP A 47 -3.72 5.25 16.78
C ASP A 47 -3.79 6.24 15.61
N ALA A 48 -4.95 6.31 14.97
CA ALA A 48 -5.18 7.23 13.86
C ALA A 48 -6.63 7.75 13.84
N PRO A 49 -7.17 8.31 14.94
CA PRO A 49 -8.60 8.60 15.04
C PRO A 49 -9.13 9.51 13.92
N HIS A 50 -8.27 10.35 13.34
CA HIS A 50 -8.61 11.25 12.22
C HIS A 50 -8.61 10.57 10.83
N VAL A 51 -7.98 9.40 10.72
CA VAL A 51 -7.82 8.64 9.47
C VAL A 51 -8.66 7.35 9.52
N TRP A 52 -8.50 6.60 10.61
CA TRP A 52 -9.19 5.35 10.92
C TRP A 52 -9.63 5.38 12.39
N PRO A 53 -10.90 5.78 12.66
CA PRO A 53 -11.46 5.80 14.01
C PRO A 53 -11.31 4.47 14.76
N GLU A 54 -11.18 3.37 14.03
CA GLU A 54 -11.13 2.01 14.58
C GLU A 54 -9.72 1.47 14.75
N LEU A 55 -8.70 2.22 14.32
CA LEU A 55 -7.31 1.93 14.66
C LEU A 55 -7.05 2.36 16.10
N VAL A 56 -7.25 1.42 17.02
CA VAL A 56 -7.09 1.61 18.47
C VAL A 56 -5.91 0.80 19.01
N PRO A 57 -5.23 1.29 20.07
CA PRO A 57 -4.14 0.56 20.71
C PRO A 57 -4.54 -0.83 21.21
N ILE A 58 -3.70 -1.82 20.95
CA ILE A 58 -3.85 -3.19 21.47
C ILE A 58 -2.90 -3.37 22.65
N THR A 59 -3.46 -3.51 23.85
CA THR A 59 -2.66 -3.57 25.09
C THR A 59 -2.99 -4.73 26.02
N ASP A 60 -3.97 -5.54 25.64
CA ASP A 60 -4.47 -6.67 26.41
C ASP A 60 -5.22 -7.65 25.48
N VAL A 61 -5.56 -8.83 26.00
CA VAL A 61 -6.31 -9.84 25.23
C VAL A 61 -7.67 -9.27 24.79
N ALA A 62 -8.31 -8.48 25.65
CA ALA A 62 -9.64 -7.95 25.37
C ALA A 62 -9.65 -7.00 24.15
N SER A 63 -8.66 -6.11 24.05
CA SER A 63 -8.46 -5.20 22.90
C SER A 63 -8.06 -5.96 21.65
N ALA A 64 -7.19 -6.95 21.76
CA ALA A 64 -6.83 -7.82 20.62
C ALA A 64 -8.05 -8.53 20.02
N ARG A 65 -8.90 -9.11 20.87
CA ARG A 65 -10.15 -9.79 20.45
C ARG A 65 -11.11 -8.85 19.76
N ARG A 66 -11.34 -7.65 20.32
CA ARG A 66 -12.20 -6.64 19.70
C ARG A 66 -11.69 -6.22 18.32
N THR A 67 -10.38 -6.00 18.18
CA THR A 67 -9.78 -5.63 16.89
C THR A 67 -9.91 -6.76 15.87
N ILE A 68 -9.64 -8.01 16.27
CA ILE A 68 -9.80 -9.19 15.40
C ILE A 68 -11.26 -9.36 14.95
N GLU A 69 -12.21 -9.28 15.88
CA GLU A 69 -13.64 -9.38 15.55
C GLU A 69 -14.04 -8.32 14.52
N ARG A 70 -13.54 -7.09 14.68
CA ARG A 70 -13.81 -6.01 13.73
C ARG A 70 -13.24 -6.29 12.33
N ILE A 71 -12.02 -6.81 12.24
CA ILE A 71 -11.39 -7.14 10.94
C ILE A 71 -12.22 -8.21 10.22
N VAL A 72 -12.66 -9.24 10.96
CA VAL A 72 -13.48 -10.33 10.40
C VAL A 72 -14.86 -9.82 9.99
N GLU A 73 -15.48 -8.95 10.79
CA GLU A 73 -16.78 -8.34 10.49
C GLU A 73 -16.73 -7.50 9.21
N GLN A 74 -15.75 -6.60 9.07
CA GLN A 74 -15.60 -5.76 7.88
C GLN A 74 -15.23 -6.56 6.63
N GLY A 75 -14.42 -7.61 6.78
CA GLY A 75 -13.98 -8.45 5.67
C GLY A 75 -15.07 -9.40 5.17
N GLU A 76 -15.53 -10.31 6.03
CA GLU A 76 -16.39 -11.44 5.65
C GLU A 76 -17.83 -11.30 6.18
N GLY A 77 -18.09 -10.37 7.10
CA GLY A 77 -19.41 -10.23 7.72
C GLY A 77 -19.83 -11.46 8.52
N ALA A 78 -18.89 -12.28 9.00
CA ALA A 78 -19.14 -13.63 9.53
C ALA A 78 -20.13 -13.72 10.72
N ARG A 79 -20.50 -12.60 11.33
CA ARG A 79 -21.48 -12.49 12.44
C ARG A 79 -22.53 -11.38 12.23
N GLY A 80 -22.55 -10.72 11.08
CA GLY A 80 -23.31 -9.50 10.84
C GLY A 80 -23.88 -9.41 9.43
N ASP A 81 -24.10 -8.17 8.97
CA ASP A 81 -24.66 -7.88 7.65
C ASP A 81 -23.60 -8.05 6.55
N TRP A 82 -23.40 -9.30 6.13
CA TRP A 82 -22.41 -9.70 5.13
C TRP A 82 -22.59 -8.99 3.78
N GLU A 83 -23.79 -8.51 3.47
CA GLU A 83 -24.09 -7.79 2.23
C GLU A 83 -23.30 -6.46 2.17
N THR A 84 -23.13 -5.81 3.31
CA THR A 84 -22.38 -4.55 3.43
C THR A 84 -20.88 -4.75 3.69
N ALA A 85 -20.46 -5.96 4.08
CA ALA A 85 -19.06 -6.33 4.25
C ALA A 85 -18.32 -6.38 2.89
N HIS A 86 -16.98 -6.43 2.91
CA HIS A 86 -16.18 -6.48 1.68
C HIS A 86 -16.60 -7.65 0.78
N TYR A 87 -16.86 -8.82 1.34
CA TYR A 87 -17.36 -9.98 0.61
C TYR A 87 -18.65 -9.71 -0.16
N GLY A 88 -19.69 -9.18 0.51
CA GLY A 88 -20.97 -8.86 -0.13
C GLY A 88 -20.83 -7.79 -1.22
N ARG A 89 -20.01 -6.77 -0.98
CA ARG A 89 -19.72 -5.73 -1.99
C ARG A 89 -19.03 -6.31 -3.23
N PHE A 90 -18.12 -7.26 -3.08
CA PHE A 90 -17.49 -7.91 -4.25
C PHE A 90 -18.44 -8.87 -4.97
N LEU A 91 -19.35 -9.53 -4.25
CA LEU A 91 -20.43 -10.30 -4.86
C LEU A 91 -21.34 -9.42 -5.71
N ALA A 92 -21.76 -8.25 -5.19
CA ALA A 92 -22.58 -7.31 -5.93
C ALA A 92 -21.89 -6.85 -7.24
N VAL A 93 -20.60 -6.53 -7.18
CA VAL A 93 -19.82 -6.19 -8.39
C VAL A 93 -19.76 -7.35 -9.38
N LEU A 94 -19.64 -8.59 -8.90
CA LEU A 94 -19.65 -9.79 -9.76
C LEU A 94 -21.01 -9.98 -10.44
N GLU A 95 -22.11 -9.83 -9.69
CA GLU A 95 -23.47 -9.93 -10.20
C GLU A 95 -23.73 -8.86 -11.27
N GLU A 96 -23.41 -7.60 -10.98
CA GLU A 96 -23.51 -6.49 -11.96
C GLU A 96 -22.68 -6.77 -13.22
N TYR A 97 -21.45 -7.28 -13.07
CA TYR A 97 -20.60 -7.64 -14.22
C TYR A 97 -21.22 -8.77 -15.06
N GLN A 98 -21.78 -9.80 -14.42
CA GLN A 98 -22.42 -10.92 -15.12
C GLN A 98 -23.68 -10.47 -15.88
N GLU A 99 -24.48 -9.60 -15.29
CA GLU A 99 -25.66 -9.01 -15.95
C GLU A 99 -25.27 -8.21 -17.19
N LEU A 100 -24.23 -7.35 -17.07
CA LEU A 100 -23.71 -6.58 -18.20
C LEU A 100 -23.18 -7.48 -19.32
N ARG A 101 -22.44 -8.54 -18.98
CA ARG A 101 -21.93 -9.51 -19.97
C ARG A 101 -23.02 -10.36 -20.61
N ALA A 102 -24.09 -10.68 -19.88
CA ALA A 102 -25.24 -11.39 -20.43
C ALA A 102 -26.01 -10.53 -21.44
N ALA A 103 -26.12 -9.22 -21.18
CA ALA A 103 -26.74 -8.26 -22.08
C ALA A 103 -25.84 -7.92 -23.30
N ASP A 104 -24.53 -7.79 -23.08
CA ASP A 104 -23.53 -7.50 -24.11
C ASP A 104 -22.28 -8.38 -23.92
N PRO A 105 -22.14 -9.47 -24.69
CA PRO A 105 -20.96 -10.33 -24.63
C PRO A 105 -19.64 -9.66 -25.03
N SER A 106 -19.66 -8.45 -25.59
CA SER A 106 -18.47 -7.67 -25.94
C SER A 106 -18.06 -6.65 -24.87
N PHE A 107 -18.81 -6.54 -23.77
CA PHE A 107 -18.53 -5.60 -22.69
C PHE A 107 -17.21 -5.93 -21.98
N GLU A 108 -16.26 -4.99 -21.99
CA GLU A 108 -15.00 -5.10 -21.24
C GLU A 108 -14.93 -3.99 -20.19
N ALA A 109 -14.91 -4.38 -18.91
CA ALA A 109 -14.95 -3.43 -17.78
C ALA A 109 -13.59 -2.79 -17.47
N ALA A 110 -12.50 -3.40 -17.94
CA ALA A 110 -11.13 -2.99 -17.62
C ALA A 110 -10.37 -2.58 -18.88
N HIS A 111 -9.31 -1.78 -18.69
CA HIS A 111 -8.36 -1.49 -19.74
C HIS A 111 -7.62 -2.78 -20.18
N ASN A 112 -7.26 -2.87 -21.47
CA ASN A 112 -6.47 -3.97 -22.00
C ASN A 112 -4.99 -3.82 -21.58
N THR A 113 -4.71 -4.17 -20.32
CA THR A 113 -3.38 -4.05 -19.71
C THR A 113 -2.75 -5.41 -19.43
N VAL A 114 -1.43 -5.49 -19.53
CA VAL A 114 -0.64 -6.65 -19.07
C VAL A 114 0.28 -6.23 -17.92
N ALA A 115 0.75 -7.18 -17.10
CA ALA A 115 1.70 -6.88 -16.04
C ALA A 115 3.14 -6.74 -16.58
N ALA A 116 3.38 -5.73 -17.43
CA ALA A 116 4.69 -5.49 -18.02
C ALA A 116 5.63 -4.79 -17.03
N GLY A 117 6.90 -5.18 -17.02
CA GLY A 117 7.94 -4.60 -16.18
C GLY A 117 9.02 -3.88 -17.01
N VAL A 118 9.74 -2.95 -16.38
CA VAL A 118 10.90 -2.30 -17.00
C VAL A 118 12.16 -3.17 -16.88
N ARG A 119 12.24 -3.97 -15.81
CA ARG A 119 13.40 -4.79 -15.44
C ARG A 119 13.00 -5.93 -14.50
N GLY A 120 13.86 -6.93 -14.37
CA GLY A 120 13.80 -7.91 -13.29
C GLY A 120 14.07 -7.29 -11.92
N VAL A 121 13.41 -7.81 -10.88
CA VAL A 121 13.59 -7.40 -9.47
C VAL A 121 13.78 -8.63 -8.57
N GLU A 122 14.02 -8.45 -7.27
CA GLU A 122 14.35 -9.55 -6.37
C GLU A 122 13.28 -10.66 -6.32
N GLY A 123 13.60 -11.78 -7.01
CA GLY A 123 12.77 -12.96 -7.07
C GLY A 123 11.50 -12.80 -7.92
N VAL A 124 11.48 -11.83 -8.85
CA VAL A 124 10.41 -11.64 -9.84
C VAL A 124 11.02 -11.21 -11.18
N GLU A 125 10.79 -11.99 -12.24
CA GLU A 125 11.13 -11.63 -13.62
C GLU A 125 9.85 -11.33 -14.40
N PRO A 126 9.74 -10.18 -15.11
CA PRO A 126 8.57 -9.90 -15.92
C PRO A 126 8.45 -10.84 -17.12
N ASP A 127 7.24 -11.33 -17.39
CA ASP A 127 6.95 -12.06 -18.63
C ASP A 127 6.95 -11.14 -19.85
N VAL A 128 6.64 -9.85 -19.65
CA VAL A 128 6.56 -8.82 -20.69
C VAL A 128 7.39 -7.62 -20.27
N PHE A 129 8.26 -7.15 -21.16
CA PHE A 129 9.06 -5.94 -20.95
C PHE A 129 8.44 -4.73 -21.65
N ILE A 130 8.41 -3.61 -20.94
CA ILE A 130 8.03 -2.31 -21.52
C ILE A 130 9.16 -1.86 -22.46
N LYS A 131 8.84 -1.71 -23.75
CA LYS A 131 9.77 -1.29 -24.81
C LYS A 131 9.62 0.18 -25.17
N ASP A 132 8.46 0.78 -24.93
CA ASP A 132 8.26 2.21 -25.14
C ASP A 132 9.00 3.01 -24.05
N PRO A 133 9.92 3.93 -24.41
CA PRO A 133 10.77 4.61 -23.43
C PRO A 133 10.01 5.56 -22.50
N VAL A 134 8.92 6.18 -22.98
CA VAL A 134 8.10 7.09 -22.16
C VAL A 134 7.29 6.28 -21.16
N THR A 135 6.68 5.18 -21.61
CA THR A 135 5.94 4.23 -20.76
C THR A 135 6.83 3.62 -19.69
N ALA A 136 8.06 3.25 -20.05
CA ALA A 136 9.04 2.73 -19.10
C ALA A 136 9.37 3.77 -18.01
N ALA A 137 9.61 5.04 -18.40
CA ALA A 137 9.90 6.10 -17.45
C ALA A 137 8.71 6.39 -16.50
N VAL A 138 7.48 6.40 -17.01
CA VAL A 138 6.27 6.56 -16.18
C VAL A 138 6.11 5.38 -15.22
N SER A 139 6.39 4.14 -15.67
CA SER A 139 6.34 2.95 -14.83
C SER A 139 7.38 2.98 -13.71
N ASP A 140 8.59 3.46 -14.00
CA ASP A 140 9.64 3.63 -13.00
C ASP A 140 9.24 4.68 -11.93
N VAL A 141 8.70 5.82 -12.34
CA VAL A 141 8.20 6.84 -11.41
C VAL A 141 7.07 6.28 -10.54
N PHE A 142 6.11 5.56 -11.14
CA PHE A 142 5.03 4.89 -10.41
C PHE A 142 5.57 3.97 -9.30
N ASN A 143 6.53 3.10 -9.65
CA ASN A 143 7.12 2.17 -8.70
C ASN A 143 7.96 2.86 -7.63
N ALA A 144 8.66 3.94 -7.99
CA ALA A 144 9.44 4.73 -7.03
C ALA A 144 8.53 5.44 -6.00
N VAL A 145 7.39 6.00 -6.43
CA VAL A 145 6.38 6.55 -5.52
C VAL A 145 5.82 5.46 -4.62
N TYR A 146 5.50 4.30 -5.18
CA TYR A 146 4.96 3.16 -4.42
C TYR A 146 5.92 2.68 -3.33
N ASP A 147 7.20 2.53 -3.67
CA ASP A 147 8.24 2.12 -2.72
C ASP A 147 8.37 3.13 -1.55
N VAL A 148 8.48 4.43 -1.84
CA VAL A 148 8.55 5.46 -0.79
C VAL A 148 7.30 5.46 0.08
N LEU A 149 6.13 5.35 -0.54
CA LEU A 149 4.85 5.29 0.18
C LEU A 149 4.80 4.11 1.14
N LEU A 150 5.23 2.92 0.71
CA LEU A 150 5.28 1.75 1.59
C LEU A 150 6.27 1.95 2.74
N GLN A 151 7.43 2.55 2.47
CA GLN A 151 8.40 2.87 3.52
C GLN A 151 7.85 3.88 4.53
N MET A 152 7.08 4.88 4.09
CA MET A 152 6.42 5.83 4.98
C MET A 152 5.34 5.16 5.84
N ILE A 153 4.52 4.27 5.26
CA ILE A 153 3.53 3.48 6.02
C ILE A 153 4.23 2.57 7.03
N ALA A 154 5.30 1.90 6.62
CA ALA A 154 6.08 1.06 7.53
C ALA A 154 6.69 1.90 8.66
N ARG A 155 7.19 3.10 8.37
CA ARG A 155 7.70 4.03 9.40
C ARG A 155 6.59 4.53 10.32
N TYR A 156 5.39 4.74 9.82
CA TYR A 156 4.24 5.12 10.64
C TYR A 156 3.89 4.05 11.69
N PHE A 157 4.00 2.76 11.34
CA PHE A 157 3.79 1.65 12.29
C PHE A 157 5.03 1.27 13.11
N ALA A 158 6.23 1.61 12.65
CA ALA A 158 7.51 1.36 13.32
C ALA A 158 8.24 2.68 13.61
N PHE A 159 7.52 3.64 14.19
CA PHE A 159 8.05 4.97 14.44
C PHE A 159 9.10 4.96 15.55
N GLY A 160 10.07 5.85 15.46
CA GLY A 160 11.20 6.00 16.37
C GLY A 160 11.24 7.41 16.93
N HIS A 161 10.45 7.64 17.97
CA HIS A 161 10.32 8.91 18.70
C HIS A 161 9.65 10.06 17.92
N GLU A 162 9.00 9.83 16.77
CA GLU A 162 8.12 10.83 16.15
C GLU A 162 7.05 11.34 17.13
N THR A 163 6.87 12.66 17.15
CA THR A 163 5.76 13.31 17.86
C THR A 163 4.41 12.95 17.20
N ASP A 164 3.31 13.20 17.89
CA ASP A 164 1.96 12.94 17.35
C ASP A 164 1.71 13.73 16.05
N GLU A 165 2.16 14.99 16.01
CA GLU A 165 2.13 15.85 14.82
C GLU A 165 2.95 15.26 13.66
N GLN A 166 4.17 14.79 13.95
CA GLN A 166 5.02 14.13 12.97
C GLN A 166 4.40 12.84 12.43
N ARG A 167 3.79 12.01 13.30
CA ARG A 167 3.07 10.80 12.87
C ARG A 167 1.86 11.13 12.01
N HIS A 168 1.12 12.19 12.35
CA HIS A 168 -0.01 12.66 11.55
C HIS A 168 0.44 13.08 10.15
N ILE A 169 1.54 13.84 10.05
CA ILE A 169 2.11 14.25 8.76
C ILE A 169 2.56 13.04 7.93
N LEU A 170 3.24 12.06 8.54
CA LEU A 170 3.65 10.84 7.83
C LEU A 170 2.45 10.09 7.24
N ALA A 171 1.39 9.90 8.04
CA ALA A 171 0.18 9.25 7.59
C ALA A 171 -0.52 10.04 6.47
N ASP A 172 -0.71 11.34 6.67
CA ASP A 172 -1.40 12.19 5.72
C ASP A 172 -0.66 12.29 4.38
N VAL A 173 0.66 12.49 4.40
CA VAL A 173 1.46 12.52 3.16
C VAL A 173 1.45 11.15 2.48
N GLY A 174 1.65 10.06 3.22
CA GLY A 174 1.63 8.70 2.68
C GLY A 174 0.30 8.35 2.02
N ILE A 175 -0.83 8.70 2.64
CA ILE A 175 -2.17 8.47 2.09
C ILE A 175 -2.43 9.39 0.90
N THR A 176 -2.05 10.67 0.98
CA THR A 176 -2.25 11.63 -0.11
C THR A 176 -1.56 11.16 -1.38
N LEU A 177 -0.34 10.63 -1.30
CA LEU A 177 0.41 10.07 -2.44
C LEU A 177 -0.36 8.95 -3.18
N MET A 178 -1.24 8.20 -2.51
CA MET A 178 -2.11 7.21 -3.18
C MET A 178 -3.03 7.87 -4.22
N PHE A 179 -3.56 9.06 -3.91
CA PHE A 179 -4.54 9.74 -4.73
C PHE A 179 -3.92 10.70 -5.74
N VAL A 180 -2.84 11.38 -5.35
CA VAL A 180 -2.25 12.47 -6.15
C VAL A 180 -1.08 12.02 -7.02
N ALA A 181 -0.53 10.83 -6.78
CA ALA A 181 0.57 10.26 -7.56
C ALA A 181 0.23 8.85 -8.08
N ILE A 182 -0.04 7.88 -7.20
CA ILE A 182 -0.30 6.48 -7.61
C ILE A 182 -1.49 6.37 -8.55
N LYS A 183 -2.66 6.89 -8.16
CA LYS A 183 -3.88 6.84 -9.00
C LYS A 183 -3.69 7.47 -10.39
N PRO A 184 -3.24 8.73 -10.54
CA PRO A 184 -3.07 9.33 -11.86
C PRO A 184 -2.02 8.63 -12.71
N LEU A 185 -0.88 8.23 -12.14
CA LEU A 185 0.15 7.48 -12.86
C LEU A 185 -0.37 6.11 -13.32
N GLY A 186 -1.09 5.38 -12.46
CA GLY A 186 -1.68 4.09 -12.83
C GLY A 186 -2.73 4.21 -13.94
N LEU A 187 -3.58 5.24 -13.89
CA LEU A 187 -4.56 5.53 -14.94
C LEU A 187 -3.94 6.01 -16.25
N LEU A 188 -2.74 6.61 -16.18
CA LEU A 188 -1.96 6.97 -17.35
C LEU A 188 -1.35 5.70 -17.97
N LEU A 189 -0.65 4.88 -17.17
CA LEU A 189 -0.08 3.59 -17.61
C LEU A 189 -1.10 2.64 -18.23
N ALA A 190 -2.34 2.65 -17.74
CA ALA A 190 -3.43 1.83 -18.30
C ALA A 190 -3.84 2.24 -19.73
N ARG A 191 -3.29 3.34 -20.26
CA ARG A 191 -3.51 3.84 -21.62
C ARG A 191 -2.22 4.01 -22.43
N MET A 192 -1.07 3.67 -21.85
CA MET A 192 0.23 3.77 -22.50
C MET A 192 0.65 2.40 -23.06
N PRO A 193 1.06 2.33 -24.34
CA PRO A 193 1.38 1.06 -24.98
C PRO A 193 2.63 0.43 -24.36
N VAL A 194 2.65 -0.90 -24.25
CA VAL A 194 3.87 -1.64 -23.84
C VAL A 194 5.03 -1.36 -24.79
N GLY A 195 4.76 -1.21 -26.09
CA GLY A 195 5.77 -0.96 -27.09
C GLY A 195 5.18 -0.76 -28.49
N PRO A 196 6.02 -0.36 -29.46
CA PRO A 196 5.58 -0.08 -30.83
C PRO A 196 5.05 -1.32 -31.56
N ASP A 197 5.48 -2.52 -31.16
CA ASP A 197 5.05 -3.80 -31.75
C ASP A 197 3.63 -4.20 -31.31
N THR A 198 3.13 -3.65 -30.19
CA THR A 198 1.84 -4.00 -29.55
C THR A 198 1.14 -2.73 -29.04
N PRO A 199 0.76 -1.79 -29.93
CA PRO A 199 0.20 -0.50 -29.55
C PRO A 199 -1.18 -0.61 -28.86
N GLU A 200 -1.89 -1.72 -29.05
CA GLU A 200 -3.20 -2.01 -28.47
C GLU A 200 -3.16 -2.57 -27.04
N ILE A 201 -1.97 -2.96 -26.57
CA ILE A 201 -1.76 -3.53 -25.23
C ILE A 201 -1.07 -2.50 -24.36
N ALA A 202 -1.70 -2.12 -23.25
CA ALA A 202 -1.15 -1.14 -22.32
C ALA A 202 -0.33 -1.79 -21.18
N ALA A 203 0.62 -1.04 -20.62
CA ALA A 203 1.57 -1.56 -19.63
C ALA A 203 0.99 -1.74 -18.22
N GLY A 204 -0.06 -1.01 -17.85
CA GLY A 204 -0.67 -1.09 -16.53
C GLY A 204 0.27 -0.71 -15.36
N ALA A 205 -0.28 -0.73 -14.14
CA ALA A 205 0.47 -0.50 -12.91
C ALA A 205 1.00 -1.83 -12.36
N ASN A 206 2.33 -2.03 -12.33
CA ASN A 206 2.93 -3.31 -11.95
C ASN A 206 3.36 -3.41 -10.47
N PHE A 207 3.47 -2.30 -9.75
CA PHE A 207 3.81 -2.25 -8.32
C PHE A 207 5.12 -2.99 -7.96
N GLN A 208 6.08 -3.04 -8.89
CA GLN A 208 7.34 -3.74 -8.65
C GLN A 208 8.19 -3.01 -7.61
N LEU A 209 8.66 -3.75 -6.60
CA LEU A 209 9.68 -3.31 -5.66
C LEU A 209 11.01 -3.94 -6.04
N ALA A 210 12.08 -3.14 -6.04
CA ALA A 210 13.42 -3.61 -6.37
C ALA A 210 13.91 -4.72 -5.40
N TYR A 211 13.55 -4.58 -4.12
CA TYR A 211 13.93 -5.48 -3.03
C TYR A 211 12.69 -5.90 -2.25
N ARG A 212 12.69 -7.13 -1.73
CA ARG A 212 11.60 -7.66 -0.89
C ARG A 212 11.61 -7.06 0.51
N ALA A 213 12.78 -6.72 1.02
CA ALA A 213 12.95 -6.10 2.32
C ALA A 213 13.26 -4.61 2.17
N SER A 214 12.39 -3.77 2.73
CA SER A 214 12.67 -2.34 2.88
C SER A 214 13.22 -2.08 4.29
N PHE A 215 14.48 -1.68 4.38
CA PHE A 215 15.10 -1.31 5.65
C PHE A 215 14.79 0.15 5.98
N LEU A 216 14.10 0.37 7.11
CA LEU A 216 13.84 1.71 7.60
C LEU A 216 15.06 2.25 8.36
N LEU A 217 15.40 3.52 8.10
CA LEU A 217 16.40 4.20 8.91
C LEU A 217 15.87 4.36 10.35
N PRO A 218 16.62 3.93 11.38
CA PRO A 218 16.12 3.93 12.75
C PRO A 218 15.99 5.35 13.32
N HIS A 219 16.86 6.26 12.87
CA HIS A 219 16.91 7.64 13.33
C HIS A 219 15.87 8.50 12.61
N ARG A 220 14.90 9.03 13.37
CA ARG A 220 13.80 9.89 12.88
C ARG A 220 14.26 10.93 11.87
N ARG A 221 15.22 11.77 12.26
CA ARG A 221 15.69 12.87 11.41
C ARG A 221 16.23 12.37 10.06
N SER A 222 17.02 11.30 10.08
CA SER A 222 17.60 10.72 8.86
C SER A 222 16.53 10.08 7.97
N ALA A 223 15.53 9.39 8.56
CA ALA A 223 14.42 8.81 7.82
C ALA A 223 13.62 9.88 7.08
N TRP A 224 13.30 11.00 7.75
CA TRP A 224 12.52 12.09 7.17
C TRP A 224 13.28 12.82 6.06
N ILE A 225 14.58 13.08 6.23
CA ILE A 225 15.42 13.61 5.16
C ILE A 225 15.38 12.67 3.95
N ARG A 226 15.54 11.36 4.18
CA ARG A 226 15.56 10.40 3.07
C ARG A 226 14.23 10.38 2.31
N PHE A 227 13.10 10.50 3.02
CA PHE A 227 11.80 10.58 2.36
C PHE A 227 11.65 11.86 1.53
N ALA A 228 11.98 13.02 2.09
CA ALA A 228 11.91 14.29 1.36
C ALA A 228 12.84 14.29 0.12
N GLU A 229 14.11 13.92 0.30
CA GLU A 229 15.08 13.79 -0.80
C GLU A 229 14.56 12.85 -1.90
N ARG A 230 14.03 11.69 -1.50
CA ARG A 230 13.55 10.71 -2.49
C ARG A 230 12.31 11.21 -3.24
N LEU A 231 11.42 11.97 -2.60
CA LEU A 231 10.28 12.60 -3.26
C LEU A 231 10.75 13.69 -4.24
N ASP A 232 11.75 14.50 -3.88
CA ASP A 232 12.34 15.49 -4.81
C ASP A 232 12.97 14.81 -6.03
N GLU A 233 13.76 13.75 -5.83
CA GLU A 233 14.33 12.94 -6.92
C GLU A 233 13.23 12.40 -7.86
N ILE A 234 12.10 11.94 -7.31
CA ILE A 234 10.97 11.43 -8.07
C ILE A 234 10.29 12.55 -8.87
N ALA A 235 10.09 13.72 -8.26
CA ALA A 235 9.48 14.85 -8.96
C ALA A 235 10.36 15.34 -10.11
N ASP A 236 11.67 15.44 -9.91
CA ASP A 236 12.61 15.84 -10.96
C ASP A 236 12.70 14.79 -12.08
N ALA A 237 12.66 13.50 -11.74
CA ALA A 237 12.55 12.44 -12.72
C ALA A 237 11.23 12.51 -13.51
N THR A 238 10.13 12.92 -12.86
CA THR A 238 8.81 13.08 -13.50
C THR A 238 8.82 14.23 -14.50
N ASP A 239 9.38 15.39 -14.14
CA ASP A 239 9.53 16.57 -15.02
C ASP A 239 10.36 16.27 -16.27
N ALA A 240 11.32 15.34 -16.18
CA ALA A 240 12.19 14.98 -17.30
C ALA A 240 11.49 14.11 -18.36
N ILE A 241 10.27 13.61 -18.10
CA ILE A 241 9.55 12.72 -19.01
C ILE A 241 8.88 13.55 -20.12
N ALA A 242 9.36 13.36 -21.35
CA ALA A 242 8.73 13.94 -22.54
C ALA A 242 7.51 13.11 -22.98
N ALA A 243 6.32 13.51 -22.57
CA ALA A 243 5.04 12.89 -22.96
C ALA A 243 4.27 13.74 -23.99
N ASP A 244 3.16 13.20 -24.50
CA ASP A 244 2.20 13.98 -25.27
C ASP A 244 1.47 15.01 -24.38
N VAL A 245 0.62 15.84 -24.99
CA VAL A 245 -0.02 16.97 -24.28
C VAL A 245 -0.86 16.53 -23.08
N ASP A 246 -1.55 15.39 -23.17
CA ASP A 246 -2.42 14.92 -22.09
C ASP A 246 -1.64 14.17 -21.01
N GLY A 247 -0.63 13.38 -21.40
CA GLY A 247 0.33 12.80 -20.46
C GLY A 247 1.11 13.86 -19.70
N ALA A 248 1.58 14.91 -20.38
CA ALA A 248 2.32 16.02 -19.77
C ALA A 248 1.51 16.72 -18.66
N LYS A 249 0.23 17.00 -18.87
CA LYS A 249 -0.63 17.58 -17.81
C LYS A 249 -0.72 16.71 -16.56
N VAL A 250 -0.79 15.38 -16.75
CA VAL A 250 -0.83 14.44 -15.63
C VAL A 250 0.51 14.44 -14.90
N LEU A 251 1.61 14.36 -15.64
CA LEU A 251 2.97 14.32 -15.09
C LEU A 251 3.32 15.62 -14.35
N ASP A 252 2.97 16.79 -14.91
CA ASP A 252 3.15 18.09 -14.26
C ASP A 252 2.40 18.17 -12.92
N ALA A 253 1.15 17.71 -12.89
CA ALA A 253 0.35 17.68 -11.67
C ALA A 253 0.94 16.71 -10.63
N VAL A 254 1.39 15.53 -11.07
CA VAL A 254 2.05 14.56 -10.19
C VAL A 254 3.34 15.13 -9.61
N ALA A 255 4.22 15.69 -10.44
CA ALA A 255 5.48 16.27 -10.00
C ALA A 255 5.26 17.41 -9.00
N GLY A 256 4.28 18.30 -9.26
CA GLY A 256 3.89 19.36 -8.32
C GLY A 256 3.41 18.82 -6.97
N ASN A 257 2.55 17.79 -6.97
CA ASN A 257 2.04 17.18 -5.75
C ASN A 257 3.12 16.41 -4.97
N VAL A 258 4.05 15.75 -5.65
CA VAL A 258 5.18 15.05 -5.03
C VAL A 258 6.15 16.04 -4.38
N ARG A 259 6.43 17.19 -5.01
CA ARG A 259 7.21 18.27 -4.39
C ARG A 259 6.54 18.85 -3.17
N GLU A 260 5.22 19.03 -3.23
CA GLU A 260 4.46 19.51 -2.08
C GLU A 260 4.54 18.51 -0.91
N ALA A 261 4.44 17.20 -1.19
CA ALA A 261 4.68 16.16 -0.19
C ALA A 261 6.09 16.25 0.42
N SER A 262 7.13 16.42 -0.42
CA SER A 262 8.50 16.62 0.04
C SER A 262 8.64 17.84 0.96
N ARG A 263 8.13 19.00 0.54
CA ARG A 263 8.16 20.26 1.31
C ARG A 263 7.52 20.09 2.68
N ARG A 264 6.34 19.45 2.75
CA ARG A 264 5.62 19.21 4.01
C ARG A 264 6.42 18.33 4.97
N LEU A 265 7.13 17.31 4.47
CA LEU A 265 8.05 16.52 5.29
C LEU A 265 9.23 17.38 5.77
N ALA A 266 9.86 18.12 4.85
CA ALA A 266 11.05 18.94 5.12
C ALA A 266 10.82 20.01 6.20
N GLU A 267 9.65 20.66 6.20
CA GLU A 267 9.26 21.68 7.18
C GLU A 267 9.16 21.15 8.63
N ASN A 268 9.06 19.84 8.78
CA ASN A 268 8.87 19.16 10.07
C ASN A 268 10.11 18.35 10.51
N ILE A 269 11.24 18.56 9.81
CA ILE A 269 12.54 18.02 10.18
C ILE A 269 13.17 18.92 11.25
N GLU A 270 13.60 18.30 12.36
CA GLU A 270 14.21 19.04 13.45
C GLU A 270 15.55 19.72 13.03
N PRO A 271 15.78 20.96 13.48
CA PRO A 271 17.08 21.61 13.33
C PRO A 271 18.16 20.90 14.15
N VAL A 272 19.42 21.15 13.81
CA VAL A 272 20.60 20.61 14.51
C VAL A 272 20.94 21.48 15.72
#